data_AF-A0A482VMS2-F1
#
_entry.id   AF-A0A482VMS2-F1
#
_cell.length_a   1.000
_cell.length_b   1.000
_cell.length_c   1.000
_cell.angle_alpha   90.00
_cell.angle_beta   90.00
_cell.angle_gamma   90.00
#
_symmetry.space_group_name_H-M   'P 1'
#
loop_
_entity.id
_entity.type
_entity.pdbx_description
1 polymer ?
#
loop_
_entity_poly.entity_id
_entity_poly.type
_entity_poly.pdbx_seq_one_letter_code
_entity_poly.pdbx_strand_id
1 'polypeptide(L)'
;KQHGKIRLATHNQNEHFFPEITLGDYNIDMLVSALMMFLGAQCDILCDDLRNLGSVSSDFNKEIKRCVRHHKEILRFAESCNKFFNFMMLGQFFTSAVCLAMALFRLALVTPSSFQFYTLLCSIASMIVQIFTYCWFGNEVETKSNQIAYAAFKSDWTKQSSEVKKILIIFTIRTQKPIKLSTFNLFYLSLSTFMTVLFLTISGELGYTRFSFVSFGSALSALNIDMLTSALMMYIGAQCDILCDNLKNLGYSTTDDYEKELIDVIKHHKKILM
;
A
#
# COMPACT_ATOMS: atom_id res chain seq x y z
N LYS A 1 -5.96 27.53 45.88
CA LYS A 1 -7.15 27.13 45.06
C LYS A 1 -6.97 27.36 43.54
N GLN A 2 -6.11 28.27 43.08
CA GLN A 2 -5.85 28.53 41.65
C GLN A 2 -4.97 27.46 40.95
N HIS A 3 -3.98 26.87 41.63
CA HIS A 3 -3.10 25.85 41.03
C HIS A 3 -3.81 24.56 40.61
N GLY A 4 -4.89 24.16 41.28
CA GLY A 4 -5.69 22.98 40.91
C GLY A 4 -6.50 23.18 39.61
N LYS A 5 -6.96 24.40 39.33
CA LYS A 5 -7.71 24.72 38.11
C LYS A 5 -6.82 24.75 36.87
N ILE A 6 -5.57 25.19 36.99
CA ILE A 6 -4.61 25.21 35.87
C ILE A 6 -4.21 23.77 35.50
N ARG A 7 -3.97 22.89 36.48
CA ARG A 7 -3.60 21.49 36.25
C ARG A 7 -4.74 20.67 35.62
N LEU A 8 -6.00 20.97 35.98
CA LEU A 8 -7.19 20.40 35.35
C LEU A 8 -7.42 20.93 33.92
N ALA A 9 -7.16 22.22 33.66
CA ALA A 9 -7.26 22.78 32.31
C ALA A 9 -6.21 22.21 31.35
N THR A 10 -4.97 21.99 31.81
CA THR A 10 -3.92 21.32 31.01
C THR A 10 -4.20 19.84 30.78
N HIS A 11 -4.84 19.13 31.72
CA HIS A 11 -5.24 17.73 31.53
C HIS A 11 -6.36 17.61 30.48
N ASN A 12 -7.36 18.49 30.56
CA ASN A 12 -8.51 18.47 29.67
C ASN A 12 -8.18 18.97 28.25
N GLN A 13 -7.21 19.89 28.09
CA GLN A 13 -6.70 20.28 26.76
C GLN A 13 -5.87 19.17 26.12
N ASN A 14 -5.06 18.44 26.89
CA ASN A 14 -4.30 17.31 26.36
C ASN A 14 -5.22 16.17 25.91
N GLU A 15 -6.28 15.86 26.66
CA GLU A 15 -7.24 14.78 26.31
C GLU A 15 -8.02 15.02 25.02
N HIS A 16 -8.25 16.27 24.62
CA HIS A 16 -8.87 16.60 23.33
C HIS A 16 -7.87 16.80 22.18
N PHE A 17 -6.62 17.16 22.48
CA PHE A 17 -5.58 17.40 21.48
C PHE A 17 -4.99 16.10 20.89
N PHE A 18 -4.82 15.06 21.71
CA PHE A 18 -4.34 13.75 21.24
C PHE A 18 -5.26 13.07 20.18
N PRO A 19 -6.60 13.06 20.31
CA PRO A 19 -7.49 12.52 19.27
C PRO A 19 -7.47 13.28 17.94
N GLU A 20 -7.31 14.61 17.96
CA GLU A 20 -7.23 15.41 16.72
C GLU A 20 -5.90 15.20 15.98
N ILE A 21 -4.79 15.05 16.70
CA ILE A 21 -3.49 14.70 16.09
C ILE A 21 -3.55 13.31 15.46
N THR A 22 -4.11 12.33 16.18
CA THR A 22 -4.24 10.96 15.66
C THR A 22 -5.16 10.91 14.42
N LEU A 23 -6.30 11.60 14.42
CA LEU A 23 -7.14 11.76 13.22
C LEU A 23 -6.39 12.39 12.04
N GLY A 24 -5.52 13.37 12.30
CA GLY A 24 -4.66 13.98 11.27
C GLY A 24 -3.71 12.97 10.63
N ASP A 25 -3.05 12.14 11.45
CA ASP A 25 -2.11 11.12 11.00
C ASP A 25 -2.79 10.02 10.15
N TYR A 26 -4.00 9.58 10.51
CA TYR A 26 -4.74 8.58 9.72
C TYR A 26 -5.17 9.09 8.33
N ASN A 27 -5.55 10.37 8.22
CA ASN A 27 -5.92 10.96 6.92
C ASN A 27 -4.72 11.01 5.97
N ILE A 28 -3.54 11.24 6.51
CA ILE A 28 -2.28 11.23 5.80
C ILE A 28 -1.95 9.81 5.31
N ASP A 29 -2.03 8.82 6.19
CA ASP A 29 -1.78 7.42 5.86
C ASP A 29 -2.70 6.94 4.73
N MET A 30 -3.98 7.29 4.80
CA MET A 30 -4.97 6.95 3.77
C MET A 30 -4.66 7.63 2.44
N LEU A 31 -4.31 8.92 2.44
CA LEU A 31 -3.94 9.65 1.23
C LEU A 31 -2.70 9.04 0.56
N VAL A 32 -1.65 8.76 1.34
CA VAL A 32 -0.42 8.17 0.81
C VAL A 32 -0.68 6.78 0.23
N SER A 33 -1.45 5.95 0.95
CA SER A 33 -1.85 4.62 0.48
C SER A 33 -2.67 4.69 -0.81
N ALA A 34 -3.63 5.62 -0.89
CA ALA A 34 -4.45 5.82 -2.09
C ALA A 34 -3.62 6.26 -3.30
N LEU A 35 -2.65 7.17 -3.11
CA LEU A 35 -1.75 7.62 -4.18
C LEU A 35 -0.82 6.48 -4.66
N MET A 36 -0.30 5.66 -3.75
CA MET A 36 0.51 4.49 -4.10
C MET A 36 -0.33 3.43 -4.84
N MET A 37 -1.55 3.17 -4.38
CA MET A 37 -2.48 2.25 -5.04
C MET A 37 -2.85 2.75 -6.45
N PHE A 38 -3.14 4.05 -6.60
CA PHE A 38 -3.40 4.65 -7.90
C PHE A 38 -2.19 4.53 -8.84
N LEU A 39 -0.98 4.76 -8.34
CA LEU A 39 0.26 4.58 -9.10
C LEU A 39 0.42 3.11 -9.56
N GLY A 40 0.16 2.15 -8.67
CA GLY A 40 0.16 0.73 -8.99
C GLY A 40 -0.87 0.37 -10.07
N ALA A 41 -2.10 0.88 -9.95
CA ALA A 41 -3.15 0.66 -10.93
C ALA A 41 -2.79 1.21 -12.32
N GLN A 42 -2.14 2.38 -12.41
CA GLN A 42 -1.66 2.91 -13.70
C GLN A 42 -0.59 1.99 -14.33
N CYS A 43 0.27 1.36 -13.52
CA CYS A 43 1.22 0.35 -14.02
C CYS A 43 0.50 -0.87 -14.60
N ASP A 44 -0.58 -1.34 -13.97
CA ASP A 44 -1.38 -2.48 -14.47
C ASP A 44 -2.11 -2.13 -15.76
N ILE A 45 -2.76 -0.96 -15.82
CA ILE A 45 -3.40 -0.44 -17.04
C ILE A 45 -2.39 -0.39 -18.19
N LEU A 46 -1.17 0.12 -17.93
CA LEU A 46 -0.11 0.15 -18.93
C LEU A 46 0.33 -1.26 -19.34
N CYS A 47 0.46 -2.21 -18.40
CA CYS A 47 0.78 -3.60 -18.72
C CYS A 47 -0.28 -4.21 -19.65
N ASP A 48 -1.55 -3.90 -19.42
CA ASP A 48 -2.64 -4.44 -20.21
C ASP A 48 -2.77 -3.80 -21.58
N ASP A 49 -2.57 -2.49 -21.66
CA ASP A 49 -2.43 -1.77 -22.93
C ASP A 49 -1.27 -2.36 -23.77
N LEU A 50 -0.14 -2.69 -23.13
CA LEU A 50 1.02 -3.29 -23.80
C LEU A 50 0.73 -4.72 -24.29
N ARG A 51 0.03 -5.53 -23.49
CA ARG A 51 -0.32 -6.91 -23.86
C ARG A 51 -1.34 -6.97 -25.01
N ASN A 52 -2.20 -5.97 -25.10
CA ASN A 52 -3.25 -5.87 -26.10
C ASN A 52 -2.89 -4.94 -27.28
N LEU A 53 -1.59 -4.65 -27.49
CA LEU A 53 -1.15 -3.84 -28.63
C LEU A 53 -1.58 -4.48 -29.96
N GLY A 54 -2.27 -3.70 -30.79
CA GLY A 54 -2.76 -4.08 -32.11
C GLY A 54 -4.13 -4.79 -32.12
N SER A 55 -4.77 -5.01 -30.97
CA SER A 55 -6.11 -5.62 -30.92
C SER A 55 -7.24 -4.60 -31.08
N VAL A 56 -7.03 -3.36 -30.63
CA VAL A 56 -8.08 -2.32 -30.56
C VAL A 56 -8.08 -1.42 -31.80
N SER A 57 -6.92 -1.10 -32.35
CA SER A 57 -6.80 -0.29 -33.55
C SER A 57 -5.79 -0.87 -34.54
N SER A 58 -6.02 -0.62 -35.84
CA SER A 58 -5.11 -1.04 -36.92
C SER A 58 -3.76 -0.31 -36.91
N ASP A 59 -3.57 0.70 -36.04
CA ASP A 59 -2.36 1.52 -35.96
C ASP A 59 -1.56 1.22 -34.68
N PHE A 60 -0.77 0.14 -34.75
CA PHE A 60 0.16 -0.27 -33.70
C PHE A 60 1.12 0.86 -33.29
N ASN A 61 1.55 1.70 -34.25
CA ASN A 61 2.52 2.77 -34.01
C ASN A 61 1.94 3.87 -33.11
N LYS A 62 0.64 4.18 -33.29
CA LYS A 62 -0.07 5.13 -32.44
C LYS A 62 -0.27 4.59 -31.02
N GLU A 63 -0.61 3.31 -30.89
CA GLU A 63 -0.82 2.66 -29.59
C GLU A 63 0.46 2.57 -28.77
N ILE A 64 1.58 2.18 -29.39
CA ILE A 64 2.85 2.15 -28.66
C ILE A 64 3.30 3.54 -28.23
N LYS A 65 3.13 4.57 -29.07
CA LYS A 65 3.43 5.96 -28.69
C LYS A 65 2.55 6.41 -27.51
N ARG A 66 1.29 5.97 -27.46
CA ARG A 66 0.40 6.20 -26.31
C ARG A 66 0.95 5.53 -25.06
N CYS A 67 1.37 4.27 -25.14
CA CYS A 67 1.96 3.53 -24.02
C CYS A 67 3.24 4.20 -23.50
N VAL A 68 4.14 4.63 -24.40
CA VAL A 68 5.37 5.34 -24.03
C VAL A 68 5.05 6.65 -23.31
N ARG A 69 4.08 7.42 -23.83
CA ARG A 69 3.64 8.67 -23.17
C ARG A 69 3.02 8.39 -21.81
N HIS A 70 2.15 7.38 -21.72
CA HIS A 70 1.53 6.97 -20.47
C HIS A 70 2.59 6.59 -19.43
N HIS A 71 3.56 5.75 -19.79
CA HIS A 71 4.67 5.38 -18.90
C HIS A 71 5.46 6.60 -18.40
N LYS A 72 5.69 7.59 -19.27
CA LYS A 72 6.38 8.83 -18.87
C LYS A 72 5.58 9.63 -17.85
N GLU A 73 4.26 9.69 -17.99
CA GLU A 73 3.40 10.36 -17.00
C GLU A 73 3.34 9.59 -15.68
N ILE A 74 3.32 8.24 -15.70
CA ILE A 74 3.45 7.41 -14.49
C ILE A 74 4.74 7.74 -13.75
N LEU A 75 5.89 7.80 -14.46
CA LEU A 75 7.18 8.12 -13.84
C LEU A 75 7.19 9.51 -13.21
N ARG A 76 6.61 10.52 -13.88
CA ARG A 76 6.49 11.88 -13.33
C ARG A 76 5.59 11.94 -12.11
N PHE A 77 4.47 11.20 -12.16
CA PHE A 77 3.55 11.11 -11.03
C PHE A 77 4.23 10.43 -9.84
N ALA A 78 4.91 9.30 -10.05
CA ALA A 78 5.70 8.63 -9.03
C ALA A 78 6.75 9.54 -8.39
N GLU A 79 7.47 10.33 -9.18
CA GLU A 79 8.45 11.29 -8.67
C GLU A 79 7.78 12.40 -7.85
N SER A 80 6.62 12.89 -8.30
CA SER A 80 5.85 13.93 -7.59
C SER A 80 5.29 13.41 -6.27
N CYS A 81 4.74 12.20 -6.27
CA CYS A 81 4.33 11.45 -5.08
C CYS A 81 5.49 11.30 -4.11
N ASN A 82 6.63 10.78 -4.58
CA ASN A 82 7.81 10.56 -3.74
C ASN A 82 8.35 11.85 -3.12
N LYS A 83 8.23 12.99 -3.80
CA LYS A 83 8.58 14.32 -3.24
C LYS A 83 7.54 14.82 -2.24
N PHE A 84 6.26 14.66 -2.55
CA PHE A 84 5.15 15.15 -1.74
C PHE A 84 5.13 14.51 -0.34
N PHE A 85 5.15 13.18 -0.28
CA PHE A 85 5.11 12.49 1.01
C PHE A 85 6.49 12.25 1.62
N ASN A 86 7.59 12.72 1.01
CA ASN A 86 8.93 12.45 1.54
C ASN A 86 9.12 12.93 2.99
N PHE A 87 8.80 14.22 3.21
CA PHE A 87 8.89 14.86 4.52
C PHE A 87 7.92 14.24 5.52
N MET A 88 6.71 13.96 5.05
CA MET A 88 5.62 13.38 5.82
C MET A 88 5.96 11.97 6.31
N MET A 89 6.46 11.12 5.42
CA MET A 89 6.91 9.77 5.75
C MET A 89 8.08 9.78 6.74
N LEU A 90 9.05 10.70 6.59
CA LEU A 90 10.14 10.80 7.56
C LEU A 90 9.63 11.13 8.97
N GLY A 91 8.74 12.13 9.07
CA GLY A 91 8.10 12.49 10.32
C GLY A 91 7.34 11.31 10.94
N GLN A 92 6.62 10.56 10.11
CA GLN A 92 5.87 9.38 10.54
C GLN A 92 6.79 8.29 11.06
N PHE A 93 7.79 7.86 10.29
CA PHE A 93 8.73 6.83 10.71
C PHE A 93 9.50 7.21 11.98
N PHE A 94 9.91 8.47 12.12
CA PHE A 94 10.58 8.96 13.31
C PHE A 94 9.66 8.93 14.53
N THR A 95 8.43 9.44 14.39
CA THR A 95 7.44 9.47 15.47
C THR A 95 7.04 8.06 15.88
N SER A 96 6.75 7.17 14.92
CA SER A 96 6.48 5.75 15.18
C SER A 96 7.65 5.06 15.88
N ALA A 97 8.90 5.34 15.51
CA ALA A 97 10.07 4.76 16.17
C ALA A 97 10.20 5.21 17.63
N VAL A 98 10.00 6.50 17.93
CA VAL A 98 10.03 7.03 19.31
C VAL A 98 8.88 6.45 20.13
N CYS A 99 7.66 6.42 19.57
CA CYS A 99 6.50 5.85 20.22
C CYS A 99 6.67 4.35 20.51
N LEU A 100 7.24 3.60 19.55
CA LEU A 100 7.54 2.19 19.70
C LEU A 100 8.58 1.95 20.81
N ALA A 101 9.66 2.74 20.84
CA ALA A 101 10.69 2.63 21.88
C ALA A 101 10.11 2.92 23.28
N MET A 102 9.27 3.95 23.40
CA MET A 102 8.59 4.28 24.66
C MET A 102 7.58 3.19 25.07
N ALA A 103 6.83 2.63 24.12
CA ALA A 103 5.87 1.56 24.39
C ALA A 103 6.58 0.29 24.85
N LEU A 104 7.70 -0.08 24.24
CA LEU A 104 8.54 -1.21 24.65
C LEU A 104 9.14 -1.00 26.04
N PHE A 105 9.64 0.21 26.35
CA PHE A 105 10.12 0.54 27.68
C PHE A 105 9.01 0.42 28.75
N ARG A 106 7.81 0.89 28.42
CA ARG A 106 6.64 0.78 29.31
C ARG A 106 6.19 -0.66 29.49
N LEU A 107 6.27 -1.47 28.44
CA LEU A 107 5.98 -2.90 28.49
C LEU A 107 6.94 -3.64 29.44
N ALA A 108 8.21 -3.25 29.47
CA ALA A 108 9.20 -3.84 30.38
C ALA A 108 8.94 -3.53 31.87
N LEU A 109 8.22 -2.45 32.18
CA LEU A 109 7.94 -2.00 33.55
C LEU A 109 6.57 -2.44 34.07
N VAL A 110 5.65 -2.85 33.20
CA VAL A 110 4.27 -3.17 33.58
C VAL A 110 4.16 -4.62 34.05
N THR A 111 3.26 -4.87 35.01
CA THR A 111 3.02 -6.23 35.50
C THR A 111 2.52 -7.13 34.37
N PRO A 112 3.12 -8.31 34.16
CA PRO A 112 2.66 -9.28 33.17
C PRO A 112 1.19 -9.62 33.39
N SER A 113 0.43 -9.80 32.31
CA SER A 113 -0.98 -10.19 32.31
C SER A 113 -1.95 -9.17 32.94
N SER A 114 -1.52 -7.93 33.18
CA SER A 114 -2.41 -6.83 33.56
C SER A 114 -3.17 -6.29 32.34
N PHE A 115 -4.32 -5.63 32.57
CA PHE A 115 -5.05 -4.95 31.48
C PHE A 115 -4.16 -3.96 30.70
N GLN A 116 -3.31 -3.21 31.41
CA GLN A 116 -2.36 -2.26 30.83
C GLN A 116 -1.30 -2.93 29.95
N PHE A 117 -0.86 -4.14 30.31
CA PHE A 117 0.06 -4.94 29.49
C PHE A 117 -0.56 -5.28 28.13
N TYR A 118 -1.82 -5.73 28.11
CA TYR A 118 -2.52 -6.02 26.86
C TYR A 118 -2.73 -4.77 26.00
N THR A 119 -3.10 -3.63 26.61
CA THR A 119 -3.23 -2.37 25.88
C THR A 119 -1.92 -1.95 25.21
N LEU A 120 -0.79 -2.06 25.91
CA LEU A 120 0.53 -1.73 25.37
C LEU A 120 0.94 -2.67 24.22
N LEU A 121 0.70 -3.97 24.36
CA LEU A 121 0.94 -4.93 23.28
C LEU A 121 0.12 -4.60 22.02
N CYS A 122 -1.15 -4.21 22.18
CA CYS A 122 -1.98 -3.81 21.06
C CYS A 122 -1.48 -2.53 20.39
N SER A 123 -1.02 -1.55 21.17
CA SER A 123 -0.41 -0.34 20.63
C SER A 123 0.89 -0.63 19.86
N ILE A 124 1.71 -1.56 20.34
CA ILE A 124 2.92 -1.98 19.61
C ILE A 124 2.54 -2.68 18.30
N ALA A 125 1.56 -3.60 18.35
CA ALA A 125 1.08 -4.31 17.18
C ALA A 125 0.50 -3.35 16.13
N SER A 126 -0.28 -2.34 16.54
CA SER A 126 -0.84 -1.36 15.60
C SER A 126 0.24 -0.53 14.91
N MET A 127 1.27 -0.09 15.62
CA MET A 127 2.41 0.63 15.03
C MET A 127 3.19 -0.24 14.02
N ILE A 128 3.36 -1.54 14.31
CA ILE A 128 4.00 -2.48 13.39
C ILE A 128 3.16 -2.64 12.11
N VAL A 129 1.83 -2.80 12.25
CA VAL A 129 0.92 -2.90 11.10
C VAL A 129 0.94 -1.63 10.26
N GLN A 130 0.99 -0.46 10.89
CA GLN A 130 1.09 0.82 10.19
C GLN A 130 2.34 0.90 9.31
N ILE A 131 3.52 0.56 9.87
CA ILE A 131 4.79 0.52 9.12
C ILE A 131 4.73 -0.53 8.00
N PHE A 132 4.15 -1.70 8.28
CA PHE A 132 3.97 -2.76 7.28
C PHE A 132 3.19 -2.28 6.06
N THR A 133 2.05 -1.60 6.28
CA THR A 133 1.18 -1.10 5.21
C THR A 133 1.93 -0.21 4.23
N TYR A 134 2.76 0.70 4.73
CA TYR A 134 3.60 1.57 3.90
C TYR A 134 4.61 0.81 3.05
N CYS A 135 5.31 -0.15 3.65
CA CYS A 135 6.25 -1.01 2.95
C CYS A 135 5.57 -1.94 1.94
N TRP A 136 4.35 -2.40 2.24
CA TRP A 136 3.54 -3.22 1.34
C TRP A 136 3.16 -2.45 0.08
N PHE A 137 2.56 -1.27 0.22
CA PHE A 137 2.16 -0.47 -0.94
C PHE A 137 3.36 -0.02 -1.79
N GLY A 138 4.49 0.33 -1.16
CA GLY A 138 5.72 0.65 -1.88
C GLY A 138 6.26 -0.55 -2.68
N ASN A 139 6.25 -1.73 -2.07
CA ASN A 139 6.67 -2.97 -2.71
C ASN A 139 5.72 -3.39 -3.85
N GLU A 140 4.42 -3.16 -3.69
CA GLU A 140 3.43 -3.47 -4.72
C GLU A 140 3.65 -2.62 -5.98
N VAL A 141 3.89 -1.31 -5.81
CA VAL A 141 4.26 -0.42 -6.92
C VAL A 141 5.54 -0.90 -7.60
N GLU A 142 6.56 -1.29 -6.83
CA GLU A 142 7.82 -1.81 -7.38
C GLU A 142 7.55 -3.09 -8.20
N THR A 143 6.73 -3.99 -7.68
CA THR A 143 6.39 -5.27 -8.31
C THR A 143 5.61 -5.07 -9.59
N LYS A 144 4.51 -4.28 -9.56
CA LYS A 144 3.69 -3.96 -10.74
C LYS A 144 4.49 -3.25 -11.82
N SER A 145 5.33 -2.28 -11.45
CA SER A 145 6.18 -1.57 -12.41
C SER A 145 7.23 -2.48 -13.08
N ASN A 146 7.76 -3.47 -12.37
CA ASN A 146 8.71 -4.44 -12.92
C ASN A 146 8.05 -5.35 -13.98
N GLN A 147 6.74 -5.58 -13.91
CA GLN A 147 6.01 -6.38 -14.91
C GLN A 147 5.86 -5.68 -16.27
N ILE A 148 6.01 -4.35 -16.34
CA ILE A 148 5.84 -3.57 -17.58
C ILE A 148 6.80 -4.05 -18.67
N ALA A 149 8.05 -4.34 -18.33
CA ALA A 149 9.04 -4.83 -19.28
C ALA A 149 8.63 -6.19 -19.88
N TYR A 150 8.10 -7.08 -19.03
CA TYR A 150 7.61 -8.39 -19.47
C TYR A 150 6.33 -8.27 -20.30
N ALA A 151 5.42 -7.38 -19.92
CA ALA A 151 4.20 -7.09 -20.69
C ALA A 151 4.53 -6.57 -22.10
N ALA A 152 5.49 -5.64 -22.22
CA ALA A 152 5.97 -5.15 -23.51
C ALA A 152 6.59 -6.28 -24.35
N PHE A 153 7.36 -7.19 -23.74
CA PHE A 153 7.94 -8.34 -24.42
C PHE A 153 6.90 -9.34 -24.93
N LYS A 154 5.81 -9.54 -24.19
CA LYS A 154 4.72 -10.47 -24.53
C LYS A 154 3.80 -9.97 -25.66
N SER A 155 3.91 -8.69 -26.06
CA SER A 155 3.12 -8.13 -27.16
C SER A 155 3.41 -8.79 -28.52
N ASP A 156 2.52 -8.65 -29.50
CA ASP A 156 2.69 -9.21 -30.86
C ASP A 156 3.67 -8.41 -31.75
N TRP A 157 4.80 -7.99 -31.17
CA TRP A 157 5.76 -7.08 -31.78
C TRP A 157 6.65 -7.69 -32.86
N THR A 158 6.77 -9.02 -32.88
CA THR A 158 7.69 -9.74 -33.79
C THR A 158 7.32 -9.55 -35.27
N LYS A 159 6.03 -9.35 -35.56
CA LYS A 159 5.48 -9.14 -36.91
C LYS A 159 5.45 -7.66 -37.34
N GLN A 160 5.85 -6.73 -36.47
CA GLN A 160 5.78 -5.29 -36.72
C GLN A 160 6.98 -4.74 -37.49
N SER A 161 6.88 -3.48 -37.93
CA SER A 161 7.93 -2.78 -38.67
C SER A 161 9.22 -2.61 -37.85
N SER A 162 10.35 -2.42 -38.54
CA SER A 162 11.67 -2.23 -37.92
C SER A 162 11.71 -1.01 -36.98
N GLU A 163 10.95 0.05 -37.27
CA GLU A 163 10.83 1.24 -36.44
C GLU A 163 10.13 0.91 -35.11
N VAL A 164 9.01 0.19 -35.16
CA VAL A 164 8.25 -0.22 -33.99
C VAL A 164 9.08 -1.15 -33.09
N LYS A 165 9.79 -2.10 -33.69
CA LYS A 165 10.70 -3.00 -32.97
C LYS A 165 11.75 -2.23 -32.18
N LYS A 166 12.39 -1.22 -32.79
CA LYS A 166 13.37 -0.36 -32.11
C LYS A 166 12.74 0.39 -30.93
N ILE A 167 11.53 0.94 -31.10
CA ILE A 167 10.82 1.63 -30.02
C ILE A 167 10.56 0.68 -28.84
N LEU A 168 10.07 -0.54 -29.10
CA LEU A 168 9.82 -1.53 -28.04
C LEU A 168 11.09 -1.95 -27.32
N ILE A 169 12.17 -2.21 -28.05
CA ILE A 169 13.44 -2.60 -27.42
C ILE A 169 13.92 -1.49 -26.47
N ILE A 170 13.90 -0.23 -26.92
CA ILE A 170 14.29 0.91 -26.08
C ILE A 170 13.34 1.02 -24.88
N PHE A 171 12.03 0.89 -25.11
CA PHE A 171 11.03 0.96 -24.06
C PHE A 171 11.23 -0.13 -23.00
N THR A 172 11.42 -1.39 -23.41
CA THR A 172 11.69 -2.52 -22.51
C THR A 172 12.96 -2.32 -21.69
N ILE A 173 14.05 -1.84 -22.31
CA ILE A 173 15.30 -1.52 -21.58
C ILE A 173 15.04 -0.44 -20.52
N ARG A 174 14.19 0.55 -20.81
CA ARG A 174 13.86 1.61 -19.84
C ARG A 174 12.97 1.12 -18.72
N THR A 175 12.01 0.24 -19.00
CA THR A 175 11.05 -0.28 -18.00
C THR A 175 11.62 -1.39 -17.13
N GLN A 176 12.78 -1.96 -17.49
CA GLN A 176 13.54 -2.88 -16.62
C GLN A 176 14.03 -2.24 -15.32
N LYS A 177 14.04 -0.90 -15.23
CA LYS A 177 14.27 -0.20 -13.97
C LYS A 177 12.91 0.02 -13.29
N PRO A 178 12.55 -0.75 -12.24
CA PRO A 178 11.28 -0.59 -11.57
C PRO A 178 11.20 0.74 -10.83
N ILE A 179 9.98 1.18 -10.56
CA ILE A 179 9.68 2.36 -9.76
C ILE A 179 9.90 1.99 -8.30
N LYS A 180 10.92 2.61 -7.68
CA LYS A 180 11.22 2.45 -6.25
C LYS A 180 10.96 3.75 -5.53
N LEU A 181 10.07 3.72 -4.54
CA LEU A 181 9.78 4.86 -3.68
C LEU A 181 10.77 4.87 -2.51
N SER A 182 11.29 6.06 -2.19
CA SER A 182 12.34 6.23 -1.19
C SER A 182 12.08 7.44 -0.29
N THR A 183 12.34 7.28 0.99
CA THR A 183 12.25 8.35 1.99
C THR A 183 13.65 8.93 2.18
N PHE A 184 13.87 10.18 1.78
CA PHE A 184 15.12 10.95 1.82
C PHE A 184 16.36 10.25 1.23
N ASN A 185 16.17 9.26 0.36
CA ASN A 185 17.24 8.33 -0.07
C ASN A 185 17.94 7.59 1.09
N LEU A 186 17.34 7.56 2.28
CA LEU A 186 17.84 6.83 3.43
C LEU A 186 17.46 5.35 3.34
N PHE A 187 16.20 5.08 2.99
CA PHE A 187 15.68 3.72 2.82
C PHE A 187 14.57 3.69 1.76
N TYR A 188 14.36 2.50 1.18
CA TYR A 188 13.27 2.23 0.24
C TYR A 188 12.05 1.70 0.97
N LEU A 189 10.86 2.05 0.49
CA LEU A 189 9.59 1.49 0.97
C LEU A 189 9.43 0.07 0.40
N SER A 190 10.06 -0.90 1.05
CA SER A 190 10.07 -2.30 0.64
C SER A 190 9.83 -3.24 1.82
N LEU A 191 9.39 -4.47 1.50
CA LEU A 191 9.24 -5.52 2.50
C LEU A 191 10.58 -5.88 3.18
N SER A 192 11.71 -5.72 2.46
CA SER A 192 13.04 -5.91 3.05
C SER A 192 13.31 -4.92 4.19
N THR A 193 12.98 -3.65 4.00
CA THR A 193 13.13 -2.61 5.03
C THR A 193 12.24 -2.92 6.24
N PHE A 194 11.00 -3.35 6.00
CA PHE A 194 10.09 -3.79 7.07
C PHE A 194 10.68 -4.93 7.89
N MET A 195 11.22 -5.96 7.24
CA MET A 195 11.85 -7.09 7.93
C MET A 195 13.02 -6.65 8.82
N THR A 196 13.82 -5.67 8.38
CA THR A 196 14.89 -5.08 9.21
C THR A 196 14.32 -4.39 10.45
N VAL A 197 13.27 -3.58 10.30
CA VAL A 197 12.61 -2.90 11.44
C VAL A 197 12.02 -3.93 12.41
N LEU A 198 11.36 -4.96 11.90
CA LEU A 198 10.80 -6.05 12.70
C LEU A 198 11.90 -6.79 13.46
N PHE A 199 13.01 -7.13 12.78
CA PHE A 199 14.15 -7.78 13.40
C PHE A 199 14.79 -6.93 14.50
N LEU A 200 14.94 -5.63 14.30
CA LEU A 200 15.45 -4.71 15.33
C LEU A 200 14.51 -4.65 16.55
N THR A 201 13.21 -4.63 16.30
CA THR A 201 12.18 -4.64 17.37
C THR A 201 12.25 -5.93 18.18
N ILE A 202 12.31 -7.09 17.52
CA ILE A 202 12.41 -8.41 18.17
C ILE A 202 13.77 -8.61 18.85
N SER A 203 14.87 -8.11 18.27
CA SER A 203 16.21 -8.23 18.85
C SER A 203 16.34 -7.45 20.17
N GLY A 204 15.60 -6.35 20.32
CA GLY A 204 15.46 -5.66 21.61
C GLY A 204 14.81 -6.53 22.70
N GLU A 205 14.01 -7.51 22.32
CA GLU A 205 13.32 -8.44 23.24
C GLU A 205 14.10 -9.73 23.55
N LEU A 206 15.21 -10.03 22.88
CA LEU A 206 16.00 -11.24 23.20
C LEU A 206 16.65 -11.23 24.60
N GLY A 207 16.44 -10.17 25.39
CA GLY A 207 16.70 -10.17 26.84
C GLY A 207 15.56 -10.72 27.71
N TYR A 208 14.29 -10.64 27.29
CA TYR A 208 13.15 -10.98 28.16
C TYR A 208 11.95 -11.55 27.38
N THR A 209 11.63 -12.80 27.70
CA THR A 209 10.38 -13.55 27.41
C THR A 209 10.14 -14.11 25.99
N ARG A 210 10.50 -15.39 25.86
CA ARG A 210 9.72 -16.40 25.11
C ARG A 210 8.33 -16.51 25.78
N PHE A 211 7.24 -16.69 25.00
CA PHE A 211 5.78 -16.79 25.35
C PHE A 211 5.00 -15.50 25.02
N SER A 212 3.91 -15.46 24.24
CA SER A 212 3.03 -16.49 23.67
C SER A 212 2.29 -15.95 22.44
N PHE A 213 2.27 -16.72 21.35
CA PHE A 213 1.50 -16.49 20.12
C PHE A 213 0.00 -16.82 20.27
N VAL A 214 -0.55 -16.83 21.50
CA VAL A 214 -1.91 -17.28 21.80
C VAL A 214 -2.56 -16.32 22.79
N SER A 215 -3.02 -15.17 22.31
CA SER A 215 -4.13 -14.37 22.92
C SER A 215 -4.55 -13.20 22.01
N PHE A 216 -4.40 -13.34 20.70
CA PHE A 216 -4.76 -12.33 19.69
C PHE A 216 -6.29 -12.09 19.56
N GLY A 217 -7.12 -12.82 20.31
CA GLY A 217 -8.58 -12.86 20.14
C GLY A 217 -9.41 -11.93 21.03
N SER A 218 -8.88 -11.39 22.13
CA SER A 218 -9.69 -10.62 23.10
C SER A 218 -9.45 -9.11 23.12
N ALA A 219 -8.41 -8.63 22.43
CA ALA A 219 -8.14 -7.19 22.31
C ALA A 219 -8.68 -6.56 21.01
N LEU A 220 -9.39 -7.36 20.21
CA LEU A 220 -9.97 -6.99 18.92
C LEU A 220 -11.09 -5.94 19.03
N SER A 221 -11.68 -5.75 20.21
CA SER A 221 -12.84 -4.84 20.40
C SER A 221 -12.49 -3.35 20.45
N ALA A 222 -11.23 -2.99 20.76
CA ALA A 222 -10.76 -1.60 20.76
C ALA A 222 -10.06 -1.19 19.46
N LEU A 223 -9.75 -2.16 18.59
CA LEU A 223 -9.10 -2.02 17.27
C LEU A 223 -10.11 -1.87 16.12
N ASN A 224 -11.40 -1.74 16.44
CA ASN A 224 -12.51 -2.04 15.54
C ASN A 224 -12.77 -1.00 14.44
N ILE A 225 -12.04 0.12 14.40
CA ILE A 225 -12.21 1.14 13.36
C ILE A 225 -10.97 1.20 12.47
N ASP A 226 -9.76 1.31 13.01
CA ASP A 226 -8.55 1.47 12.16
C ASP A 226 -8.07 0.16 11.53
N MET A 227 -8.19 -0.95 12.25
CA MET A 227 -7.92 -2.28 11.68
C MET A 227 -9.06 -2.70 10.76
N LEU A 228 -10.29 -2.26 11.05
CA LEU A 228 -11.43 -2.46 10.17
C LEU A 228 -11.31 -1.60 8.91
N THR A 229 -10.87 -0.34 8.97
CA THR A 229 -10.65 0.50 7.79
C THR A 229 -9.46 0.00 6.99
N SER A 230 -8.36 -0.41 7.62
CA SER A 230 -7.21 -1.00 6.91
C SER A 230 -7.54 -2.37 6.31
N ALA A 231 -8.27 -3.22 7.03
CA ALA A 231 -8.75 -4.51 6.51
C ALA A 231 -9.83 -4.31 5.45
N LEU A 232 -10.72 -3.32 5.57
CA LEU A 232 -11.69 -2.95 4.55
C LEU A 232 -10.99 -2.35 3.33
N MET A 233 -9.94 -1.54 3.48
CA MET A 233 -9.17 -1.01 2.36
C MET A 233 -8.35 -2.10 1.66
N MET A 234 -7.79 -3.05 2.42
CA MET A 234 -7.13 -4.24 1.87
C MET A 234 -8.13 -5.19 1.20
N TYR A 235 -9.32 -5.36 1.79
CA TYR A 235 -10.41 -6.16 1.25
C TYR A 235 -11.00 -5.52 -0.01
N ILE A 236 -11.30 -4.23 0.02
CA ILE A 236 -11.77 -3.46 -1.14
C ILE A 236 -10.70 -3.48 -2.23
N GLY A 237 -9.42 -3.28 -1.90
CA GLY A 237 -8.32 -3.40 -2.84
C GLY A 237 -8.24 -4.79 -3.49
N ALA A 238 -8.27 -5.85 -2.70
CA ALA A 238 -8.26 -7.23 -3.19
C ALA A 238 -9.52 -7.57 -4.00
N GLN A 239 -10.70 -7.09 -3.60
CA GLN A 239 -11.94 -7.27 -4.35
C GLN A 239 -11.93 -6.46 -5.66
N CYS A 240 -11.36 -5.25 -5.67
CA CYS A 240 -11.17 -4.48 -6.90
C CYS A 240 -10.23 -5.17 -7.87
N ASP A 241 -9.13 -5.77 -7.38
CA ASP A 241 -8.21 -6.55 -8.21
C ASP A 241 -8.88 -7.82 -8.77
N ILE A 242 -9.63 -8.56 -7.94
CA ILE A 242 -10.42 -9.74 -8.35
C ILE A 242 -11.51 -9.35 -9.36
N LEU A 243 -12.19 -8.22 -9.16
CA LEU A 243 -13.19 -7.71 -10.09
C LEU A 243 -12.55 -7.34 -11.42
N CYS A 244 -11.41 -6.65 -11.40
CA CYS A 244 -10.65 -6.29 -12.59
C CYS A 244 -10.25 -7.53 -13.39
N ASP A 245 -9.73 -8.57 -12.72
CA ASP A 245 -9.37 -9.84 -13.37
C ASP A 245 -10.60 -10.57 -13.94
N ASN A 246 -11.72 -10.59 -13.22
CA ASN A 246 -12.96 -11.20 -13.69
C ASN A 246 -13.56 -10.45 -14.91
N LEU A 247 -13.56 -9.12 -14.88
CA LEU A 247 -14.02 -8.29 -16.01
C LEU A 247 -13.12 -8.43 -17.22
N LYS A 248 -11.81 -8.60 -17.01
CA LYS A 248 -10.85 -8.83 -18.08
C LYS A 248 -11.01 -10.21 -18.71
N ASN A 249 -11.31 -11.23 -17.92
CA ASN A 249 -11.66 -12.57 -18.43
C ASN A 249 -12.97 -12.57 -19.22
N LEU A 250 -13.96 -11.79 -18.78
CA LEU A 250 -15.21 -11.51 -19.49
C LEU A 250 -14.99 -10.87 -20.88
N GLY A 251 -13.96 -10.03 -21.02
CA GLY A 251 -13.60 -9.40 -22.29
C GLY A 251 -13.14 -10.37 -23.38
N TYR A 252 -12.87 -11.64 -23.05
CA TYR A 252 -12.53 -12.70 -23.99
C TYR A 252 -13.72 -13.63 -24.32
N SER A 253 -14.90 -13.40 -23.73
CA SER A 253 -16.10 -14.23 -23.89
C SER A 253 -16.92 -13.83 -25.14
N THR A 254 -17.53 -14.80 -25.82
CA THR A 254 -18.35 -14.58 -27.03
C THR A 254 -19.68 -13.90 -26.73
N THR A 255 -20.21 -13.13 -27.68
CA THR A 255 -21.28 -12.12 -27.51
C THR A 255 -22.56 -12.61 -26.80
N ASP A 256 -22.95 -13.88 -26.98
CA ASP A 256 -24.16 -14.45 -26.36
C ASP A 256 -23.96 -14.94 -24.91
N ASP A 257 -22.72 -15.21 -24.48
CA ASP A 257 -22.39 -15.63 -23.12
C ASP A 257 -21.96 -14.44 -22.24
N TYR A 258 -21.51 -13.35 -22.87
CA TYR A 258 -21.07 -12.12 -22.22
C TYR A 258 -22.15 -11.51 -21.31
N GLU A 259 -23.39 -11.36 -21.78
CA GLU A 259 -24.45 -10.78 -20.94
C GLU A 259 -24.75 -11.64 -19.71
N LYS A 260 -24.71 -12.97 -19.83
CA LYS A 260 -24.95 -13.89 -18.71
C LYS A 260 -23.81 -13.86 -17.71
N GLU A 261 -22.56 -13.97 -18.16
CA GLU A 261 -21.39 -13.90 -17.28
C GLU A 261 -21.28 -12.53 -16.61
N LEU A 262 -21.61 -11.43 -17.31
CA LEU A 262 -21.58 -10.08 -16.75
C LEU A 262 -22.63 -9.93 -15.64
N ILE A 263 -23.85 -10.44 -15.86
CA ILE A 263 -24.92 -10.45 -14.85
C ILE A 263 -24.52 -11.29 -13.63
N ASP A 264 -23.85 -12.43 -13.82
CA ASP A 264 -23.40 -13.28 -12.71
C ASP A 264 -22.23 -12.68 -11.93
N VAL A 265 -21.27 -12.03 -12.60
CA VAL A 265 -20.18 -11.29 -11.93
C VAL A 265 -20.75 -10.10 -11.15
N ILE A 266 -21.68 -9.34 -11.73
CA ILE A 266 -22.36 -8.24 -11.04
C ILE A 266 -23.18 -8.74 -9.84
N LYS A 267 -23.91 -9.87 -9.98
CA LYS A 267 -24.65 -10.48 -8.86
C LYS A 267 -23.73 -10.99 -7.77
N HIS A 268 -22.62 -11.63 -8.13
CA HIS A 268 -21.65 -12.15 -7.19
C HIS A 268 -21.03 -11.02 -6.36
N HIS A 269 -20.56 -9.96 -7.00
CA HIS A 269 -20.00 -8.81 -6.30
C HIS A 269 -21.03 -8.00 -5.52
N LYS A 270 -22.26 -7.83 -6.04
CA LYS A 270 -23.35 -7.19 -5.29
C LYS A 270 -23.72 -7.95 -4.01
N LYS A 271 -23.63 -9.28 -4.02
CA LYS A 271 -23.88 -10.14 -2.84
C LYS A 271 -22.74 -10.14 -1.82
N ILE A 272 -21.54 -9.72 -2.24
CA ILE A 272 -20.35 -9.61 -1.41
C ILE A 272 -20.26 -8.21 -0.78
N LEU A 273 -20.78 -7.19 -1.46
CA LEU A 273 -20.77 -5.78 -1.02
C LEU A 273 -21.98 -5.36 -0.16
N MET A 274 -23.04 -6.19 -0.09
CA MET A 274 -24.22 -6.00 0.78
C MET A 274 -24.16 -6.95 1.97
#